data_AF-A0A1F3XTC4-F1
#
_entry.id   AF-A0A1F3XTC4-F1
#
_cell.length_a   1.000
_cell.length_b   1.000
_cell.length_c   1.000
_cell.angle_alpha   90.00
_cell.angle_beta   90.00
_cell.angle_gamma   90.00
#
_symmetry.space_group_name_H-M   'P 1'
#
loop_
_entity.id
_entity.type
_entity.pdbx_description
1 polymer ?
#
loop_
_entity_poly.entity_id
_entity_poly.type
_entity_poly.pdbx_seq_one_letter_code
_entity_poly.pdbx_strand_id
1 'polypeptide(L)'
;MGDSGCRTVDQCLKSPANPWRDTDPAGMKYYSDCGDFPYVLRAYFAWKNNLPFSVAAAIYCEGHSRPCNIQYNAHGNRIYKRFDITAKSADQPPNGIQTLNRISWLVTSALYRINPLSCFNHDENRFSDHYPVAISRESVKPGTVVYDPNGHVAIVYKIEKDGRILFMDAHPDNSVTRGTFGRKFAMSRHEMGPGFKNWRPLKLTGYTRSSDGTLIGGRITGTLEGKLPDFSTEQYFGNQDGTAQKLRPDLICRSPEKQKEAQLLVRETKKQKSIAKEHETTMFSSGGETLDYYDYVRSKMALGDLKFHPVQELTNMLQGLCNDIKDRAVSVQVAIAKGIHKKKHPPRLPYNIYGTTGEWEDYSTPSRDARLKTSFKELRDQLAVFIARQRSGDAKIIYAGKDIKHDLLAAFEHEAKACTITYAKTDGQTVTLSLEDVLDRLFKLSFDPYHCIELRWGASSTDELASCRDSAVKRKWYDGEQFMRNQIDRTYNAKMNFSLKELFKHQKGNGVPEAPEADARKILR
;
A
#
# COMPACT_ATOMS: atom_id res chain seq x y z
N MET A 1 5.33 -18.32 -3.11
CA MET A 1 4.25 -17.97 -2.17
C MET A 1 3.17 -17.10 -2.81
N GLY A 2 3.49 -15.98 -3.48
CA GLY A 2 2.48 -15.09 -4.08
C GLY A 2 1.49 -15.78 -5.03
N ASP A 3 1.97 -16.70 -5.88
CA ASP A 3 1.14 -17.45 -6.82
C ASP A 3 0.36 -18.63 -6.20
N SER A 4 0.49 -18.90 -4.89
CA SER A 4 -0.11 -20.11 -4.26
C SER A 4 -1.62 -20.04 -4.02
N GLY A 5 -2.25 -18.87 -4.25
CA GLY A 5 -3.68 -18.66 -3.95
C GLY A 5 -4.05 -18.63 -2.46
N CYS A 6 -3.08 -18.72 -1.54
CA CYS A 6 -3.31 -18.61 -0.09
C CYS A 6 -4.00 -17.28 0.28
N ARG A 7 -4.97 -17.29 1.19
CA ARG A 7 -5.81 -16.12 1.50
C ARG A 7 -5.58 -15.53 2.88
N THR A 8 -4.76 -16.16 3.71
CA THR A 8 -4.36 -15.62 5.02
C THR A 8 -2.87 -15.83 5.23
N VAL A 9 -2.27 -15.07 6.15
CA VAL A 9 -0.84 -15.21 6.49
C VAL A 9 -0.53 -16.64 6.95
N ASP A 10 -1.41 -17.22 7.78
CA ASP A 10 -1.31 -18.61 8.25
C ASP A 10 -1.32 -19.61 7.08
N GLN A 11 -2.27 -19.45 6.15
CA GLN A 11 -2.34 -20.31 4.96
C GLN A 11 -1.11 -20.12 4.06
N CYS A 12 -0.60 -18.90 3.93
CA CYS A 12 0.54 -18.60 3.06
C CYS A 12 1.82 -19.23 3.60
N LEU A 13 2.10 -19.10 4.88
CA LEU A 13 3.26 -19.73 5.51
C LEU A 13 3.12 -21.26 5.59
N LYS A 14 1.91 -21.81 5.67
CA LYS A 14 1.70 -23.26 5.62
C LYS A 14 1.55 -23.83 4.21
N SER A 15 1.55 -22.98 3.18
CA SER A 15 1.37 -23.44 1.81
C SER A 15 2.56 -24.28 1.34
N PRO A 16 2.37 -25.22 0.40
CA PRO A 16 3.47 -25.98 -0.23
C PRO A 16 4.55 -25.09 -0.85
N ALA A 17 4.24 -23.83 -1.16
CA ALA A 17 5.20 -22.86 -1.68
C ALA A 17 6.19 -22.33 -0.62
N ASN A 18 6.01 -22.64 0.67
CA ASN A 18 7.01 -22.43 1.71
C ASN A 18 7.82 -23.72 1.90
N PRO A 19 9.14 -23.73 1.60
CA PRO A 19 9.97 -24.93 1.74
C PRO A 19 10.22 -25.34 3.19
N TRP A 20 10.02 -24.44 4.17
CA TRP A 20 10.26 -24.73 5.59
C TRP A 20 9.00 -25.11 6.37
N ARG A 21 7.81 -25.12 5.75
CA ARG A 21 6.52 -25.27 6.46
C ARG A 21 6.47 -26.52 7.36
N ASP A 22 7.10 -27.62 6.93
CA ASP A 22 7.07 -28.91 7.63
C ASP A 22 8.06 -28.96 8.82
N THR A 23 8.89 -27.92 8.98
CA THR A 23 9.80 -27.75 10.12
C THR A 23 9.18 -26.92 11.25
N ASP A 24 7.94 -26.46 11.07
CA ASP A 24 7.25 -25.63 12.05
C ASP A 24 6.72 -26.47 13.22
N PRO A 25 6.78 -25.97 14.45
CA PRO A 25 6.14 -26.61 15.60
C PRO A 25 4.65 -26.84 15.36
N ALA A 26 4.16 -28.00 15.79
CA ALA A 26 2.75 -28.35 15.67
C ALA A 26 1.85 -27.27 16.32
N GLY A 27 0.78 -26.89 15.63
CA GLY A 27 -0.20 -25.91 16.13
C GLY A 27 0.22 -24.44 15.98
N MET A 28 1.41 -24.13 15.45
CA MET A 28 1.85 -22.75 15.24
C MET A 28 0.85 -21.99 14.34
N LYS A 29 0.57 -20.74 14.70
CA LYS A 29 -0.34 -19.85 13.96
C LYS A 29 0.38 -18.57 13.58
N TYR A 30 0.17 -18.12 12.36
CA TYR A 30 0.77 -16.89 11.85
C TYR A 30 -0.27 -15.79 11.66
N TYR A 31 0.11 -14.60 12.09
CA TYR A 31 -0.68 -13.39 12.00
C TYR A 31 0.22 -12.20 11.66
N SER A 32 -0.23 -11.35 10.75
CA SER A 32 0.41 -10.07 10.43
C SER A 32 -0.58 -9.17 9.69
N ASP A 33 -0.42 -7.85 9.84
CA ASP A 33 -1.01 -6.84 8.98
C ASP A 33 0.00 -6.35 7.92
N CYS A 34 -0.37 -5.30 7.18
CA CYS A 34 0.46 -4.79 6.09
C CYS A 34 1.87 -4.37 6.56
N GLY A 35 1.98 -3.79 7.76
CA GLY A 35 3.21 -3.22 8.31
C GLY A 35 4.20 -4.27 8.77
N ASP A 36 3.75 -5.31 9.48
CA ASP A 36 4.63 -6.36 9.99
C ASP A 36 4.79 -7.55 9.04
N PHE A 37 3.94 -7.71 8.02
CA PHE A 37 4.04 -8.83 7.07
C PHE A 37 5.40 -8.97 6.38
N PRO A 38 6.03 -7.90 5.83
CA PRO A 38 7.38 -8.02 5.29
C PRO A 38 8.41 -8.45 6.34
N TYR A 39 8.28 -7.96 7.58
CA TYR A 39 9.17 -8.34 8.69
C TYR A 39 8.98 -9.78 9.12
N VAL A 40 7.73 -10.26 9.21
CA VAL A 40 7.40 -11.66 9.52
C VAL A 40 8.02 -12.59 8.49
N LEU A 41 7.88 -12.29 7.20
CA LEU A 41 8.49 -13.09 6.13
C LEU A 41 10.03 -13.10 6.23
N ARG A 42 10.64 -11.94 6.43
CA ARG A 42 12.11 -11.78 6.54
C ARG A 42 12.66 -12.48 7.77
N ALA A 43 12.01 -12.33 8.92
CA ALA A 43 12.43 -12.94 10.18
C ALA A 43 12.18 -14.45 10.20
N TYR A 44 11.09 -14.92 9.60
CA TYR A 44 10.85 -16.34 9.39
C TYR A 44 11.97 -16.96 8.56
N PHE A 45 12.34 -16.33 7.43
CA PHE A 45 13.48 -16.76 6.62
C PHE A 45 14.78 -16.78 7.44
N ALA A 46 15.06 -15.72 8.21
CA ALA A 46 16.26 -15.64 9.04
C ALA A 46 16.31 -16.75 10.09
N TRP A 47 15.20 -16.99 10.79
CA TRP A 47 15.07 -18.06 11.78
C TRP A 47 15.35 -19.44 11.16
N LYS A 48 14.72 -19.74 10.03
CA LYS A 48 14.87 -21.04 9.35
C LYS A 48 16.25 -21.29 8.76
N ASN A 49 17.08 -20.25 8.66
CA ASN A 49 18.43 -20.33 8.12
C ASN A 49 19.52 -19.97 9.16
N ASN A 50 19.16 -19.88 10.45
CA ASN A 50 20.07 -19.50 11.54
C ASN A 50 20.86 -18.20 11.27
N LEU A 51 20.19 -17.21 10.68
CA LEU A 51 20.77 -15.91 10.34
C LEU A 51 20.49 -14.88 11.45
N PRO A 52 21.44 -13.95 11.72
CA PRO A 52 21.20 -12.84 12.62
C PRO A 52 20.07 -11.95 12.11
N PHE A 53 19.26 -11.42 13.02
CA PHE A 53 18.18 -10.51 12.69
C PHE A 53 18.17 -9.29 13.63
N SER A 54 17.78 -8.14 13.10
CA SER A 54 17.65 -6.90 13.86
C SER A 54 16.50 -6.10 13.29
N VAL A 55 15.76 -5.43 14.17
CA VAL A 55 14.62 -4.58 13.81
C VAL A 55 14.67 -3.29 14.61
N ALA A 56 14.29 -2.16 14.00
CA ALA A 56 14.06 -0.93 14.74
C ALA A 56 12.94 -1.15 15.79
N ALA A 57 13.22 -0.79 17.04
CA ALA A 57 12.33 -1.09 18.18
C ALA A 57 11.76 0.16 18.86
N ALA A 58 12.35 1.32 18.62
CA ALA A 58 11.80 2.60 19.06
C ALA A 58 12.16 3.71 18.05
N ILE A 59 11.18 4.55 17.75
CA ILE A 59 11.32 5.68 16.83
C ILE A 59 10.74 6.97 17.44
N TYR A 60 11.27 8.11 17.00
CA TYR A 60 10.73 9.44 17.33
C TYR A 60 10.45 10.22 16.06
N CYS A 61 9.50 11.16 16.13
CA CYS A 61 9.32 12.16 15.08
C CYS A 61 10.63 12.91 14.86
N GLU A 62 11.02 13.04 13.59
CA GLU A 62 12.00 14.03 13.16
C GLU A 62 11.30 15.40 13.04
N GLY A 63 12.02 16.49 13.34
CA GLY A 63 11.45 17.84 13.37
C GLY A 63 10.60 18.18 14.60
N HIS A 64 9.95 19.35 14.57
CA HIS A 64 9.26 19.96 15.73
C HIS A 64 7.74 19.77 15.70
N SER A 65 7.23 18.62 15.25
CA SER A 65 5.79 18.34 15.27
C SER A 65 5.36 17.99 16.71
N ARG A 66 4.59 18.88 17.37
CA ARG A 66 4.00 18.64 18.70
C ARG A 66 2.46 18.76 18.63
N PRO A 67 1.70 17.78 19.18
CA PRO A 67 2.16 16.48 19.69
C PRO A 67 2.73 15.60 18.57
N CYS A 68 3.76 14.79 18.88
CA CYS A 68 4.36 13.88 17.91
C CYS A 68 3.40 12.73 17.61
N ASN A 69 3.09 12.55 16.33
CA ASN A 69 2.41 11.37 15.81
C ASN A 69 3.34 10.69 14.80
N ILE A 70 3.97 9.59 15.21
CA ILE A 70 4.95 8.86 14.39
C ILE A 70 4.32 8.24 13.15
N GLN A 71 3.02 7.89 13.18
CA GLN A 71 2.32 7.31 12.05
C GLN A 71 2.12 8.32 10.93
N TYR A 72 1.98 9.61 11.24
CA TYR A 72 1.64 10.67 10.28
C TYR A 72 2.63 11.83 10.23
N ASN A 73 3.86 11.66 10.74
CA ASN A 73 4.82 12.75 10.77
C ASN A 73 5.19 13.22 9.37
N ALA A 74 5.12 14.53 9.15
CA ALA A 74 5.46 15.15 7.88
C ALA A 74 6.95 15.03 7.54
N HIS A 75 7.81 14.98 8.56
CA HIS A 75 9.27 15.03 8.41
C HIS A 75 9.95 13.66 8.51
N GLY A 76 9.17 12.58 8.59
CA GLY A 76 9.71 11.24 8.83
C GLY A 76 10.10 10.98 10.28
N ASN A 77 10.60 9.80 10.54
CA ASN A 77 10.97 9.34 11.87
C ASN A 77 12.46 9.03 11.93
N ARG A 78 13.02 9.08 13.14
CA ARG A 78 14.39 8.66 13.43
C ARG A 78 14.41 7.43 14.33
N ILE A 79 15.35 6.54 14.08
CA ILE A 79 15.57 5.34 14.88
C ILE A 79 16.27 5.72 16.17
N TYR A 80 15.68 5.35 17.30
CA TYR A 80 16.24 5.57 18.63
C TYR A 80 16.90 4.33 19.21
N LYS A 81 16.22 3.18 19.06
CA LYS A 81 16.66 1.90 19.60
C LYS A 81 16.38 0.79 18.60
N ARG A 82 17.26 -0.20 18.59
CA ARG A 82 17.13 -1.44 17.83
C ARG A 82 16.96 -2.63 18.78
N PHE A 83 16.29 -3.66 18.29
CA PHE A 83 16.18 -4.96 18.94
C PHE A 83 16.94 -5.98 18.11
N ASP A 84 18.09 -6.38 18.62
CA ASP A 84 18.98 -7.36 17.99
C ASP A 84 18.65 -8.75 18.51
N ILE A 85 18.53 -9.69 17.59
CA ILE A 85 18.23 -11.10 17.87
C ILE A 85 19.50 -11.89 17.54
N THR A 86 20.24 -12.23 18.60
CA THR A 86 21.47 -13.02 18.57
C THR A 86 21.38 -14.18 19.57
N ALA A 87 22.12 -15.27 19.34
CA ALA A 87 22.20 -16.35 20.29
C ALA A 87 23.01 -15.90 21.52
N LYS A 88 22.53 -16.20 22.73
CA LYS A 88 23.24 -15.85 23.97
C LYS A 88 24.29 -16.90 24.37
N SER A 89 24.02 -18.15 24.02
CA SER A 89 24.91 -19.31 24.17
C SER A 89 24.52 -20.37 23.15
N ALA A 90 25.32 -21.44 23.02
CA ALA A 90 25.01 -22.57 22.14
C ALA A 90 23.67 -23.22 22.51
N ASP A 91 23.40 -23.35 23.82
CA ASP A 91 22.16 -23.96 24.34
C ASP A 91 20.96 -23.02 24.35
N GLN A 92 21.15 -21.74 23.98
CA GLN A 92 20.09 -20.72 23.92
C GLN A 92 20.08 -20.02 22.55
N PRO A 93 19.74 -20.75 21.47
CA PRO A 93 19.56 -20.14 20.16
C PRO A 93 18.35 -19.20 20.16
N PRO A 94 18.28 -18.23 19.22
CA PRO A 94 17.11 -17.39 19.06
C PRO A 94 15.82 -18.20 18.91
N ASN A 95 14.84 -17.93 19.78
CA ASN A 95 13.54 -18.57 19.70
C ASN A 95 12.69 -17.88 18.62
N GLY A 96 12.58 -18.50 17.45
CA GLY A 96 11.87 -17.90 16.32
C GLY A 96 10.38 -17.61 16.58
N ILE A 97 9.68 -18.43 17.38
CA ILE A 97 8.28 -18.15 17.75
C ILE A 97 8.20 -16.86 18.56
N GLN A 98 9.05 -16.73 19.59
CA GLN A 98 9.11 -15.51 20.39
C GLN A 98 9.53 -14.31 19.56
N THR A 99 10.47 -14.49 18.64
CA THR A 99 10.90 -13.44 17.71
C THR A 99 9.75 -12.97 16.82
N LEU A 100 9.01 -13.88 16.17
CA LEU A 100 7.89 -13.52 15.30
C LEU A 100 6.78 -12.83 16.09
N ASN A 101 6.40 -13.37 17.25
CA ASN A 101 5.44 -12.73 18.14
C ASN A 101 5.92 -11.33 18.54
N ARG A 102 7.20 -11.16 18.86
CA ARG A 102 7.77 -9.88 19.26
C ARG A 102 7.76 -8.87 18.11
N ILE A 103 8.02 -9.30 16.88
CA ILE A 103 7.99 -8.45 15.67
C ILE A 103 6.59 -7.88 15.47
N SER A 104 5.54 -8.70 15.55
CA SER A 104 4.16 -8.24 15.40
C SER A 104 3.74 -7.21 16.47
N TRP A 105 4.41 -7.18 17.61
CA TRP A 105 4.21 -6.14 18.63
C TRP A 105 5.05 -4.87 18.43
N LEU A 106 6.22 -4.99 17.80
CA LEU A 106 7.18 -3.88 17.65
C LEU A 106 6.96 -3.09 16.36
N VAL A 107 6.57 -3.79 15.30
CA VAL A 107 6.53 -3.22 13.96
C VAL A 107 5.20 -2.54 13.70
N THR A 108 5.29 -1.32 13.17
CA THR A 108 4.16 -0.58 12.61
C THR A 108 4.61 0.04 11.29
N SER A 109 3.66 0.46 10.45
CA SER A 109 3.99 1.17 9.20
C SER A 109 4.83 2.45 9.42
N ALA A 110 4.84 3.01 10.64
CA ALA A 110 5.68 4.15 11.01
C ALA A 110 7.20 3.86 10.92
N LEU A 111 7.63 2.60 10.98
CA LEU A 111 9.03 2.20 10.81
C LEU A 111 9.54 2.39 9.37
N TYR A 112 8.65 2.45 8.39
CA TYR A 112 8.99 2.70 6.99
C TYR A 112 9.09 4.19 6.66
N ARG A 113 8.47 5.04 7.51
CA ARG A 113 8.40 6.49 7.37
C ARG A 113 9.71 7.15 7.82
N ILE A 114 10.78 6.87 7.10
CA ILE A 114 12.12 7.39 7.39
C ILE A 114 12.53 8.36 6.30
N ASN A 115 12.99 9.55 6.70
CA ASN A 115 13.57 10.50 5.78
C ASN A 115 14.90 9.94 5.24
N PRO A 116 15.01 9.67 3.92
CA PRO A 116 16.19 9.06 3.32
C PRO A 116 17.41 9.99 3.30
N LEU A 117 17.24 11.27 3.65
CA LEU A 117 18.33 12.26 3.75
C LEU A 117 18.73 12.56 5.21
N SER A 118 18.14 11.88 6.19
CA SER A 118 18.34 12.21 7.61
C SER A 118 19.63 11.62 8.18
N CYS A 119 20.61 12.47 8.49
CA CYS A 119 21.89 12.09 9.10
C CYS A 119 21.79 11.34 10.43
N PHE A 120 20.64 11.36 11.11
CA PHE A 120 20.42 10.57 12.33
C PHE A 120 20.36 9.06 12.08
N ASN A 121 19.94 8.65 10.88
CA ASN A 121 19.68 7.26 10.55
C ASN A 121 20.80 6.61 9.71
N HIS A 122 21.98 7.23 9.70
CA HIS A 122 23.14 6.85 8.88
C HIS A 122 24.38 6.49 9.73
N ASP A 123 24.17 6.19 11.01
CA ASP A 123 25.15 5.57 11.92
C ASP A 123 24.94 4.04 11.91
N GLU A 124 26.04 3.28 11.97
CA GLU A 124 26.06 1.82 12.07
C GLU A 124 25.23 1.22 13.23
N ASN A 125 24.82 2.05 14.19
CA ASN A 125 24.02 1.67 15.38
C ASN A 125 22.57 2.12 15.37
N ARG A 126 22.26 3.15 14.58
CA ARG A 126 20.92 3.76 14.49
C ARG A 126 20.42 3.81 13.05
N PHE A 127 20.83 2.82 12.26
CA PHE A 127 20.43 2.70 10.87
C PHE A 127 18.95 2.36 10.72
N SER A 128 18.36 2.79 9.61
CA SER A 128 17.03 2.35 9.17
C SER A 128 17.05 0.90 8.67
N ASP A 129 15.98 0.15 8.90
CA ASP A 129 15.86 -1.24 8.41
C ASP A 129 15.81 -1.33 6.89
N HIS A 130 15.39 -0.23 6.26
CA HIS A 130 15.15 -0.13 4.82
C HIS A 130 15.85 1.08 4.23
N TYR A 131 16.13 1.04 2.93
CA TYR A 131 16.66 2.17 2.16
C TYR A 131 15.96 2.27 0.81
N PRO A 132 15.80 3.49 0.24
CA PRO A 132 15.22 3.66 -1.09
C PRO A 132 16.19 3.17 -2.17
N VAL A 133 15.63 2.59 -3.21
CA VAL A 133 16.41 1.92 -4.26
C VAL A 133 16.28 2.60 -5.61
N ALA A 134 17.27 2.32 -6.46
CA ALA A 134 17.19 2.62 -7.87
C ALA A 134 16.01 1.88 -8.51
N ILE A 135 15.37 2.52 -9.49
CA ILE A 135 14.27 1.94 -10.25
C ILE A 135 14.86 1.14 -11.41
N SER A 136 15.18 -0.12 -11.13
CA SER A 136 15.69 -1.08 -12.12
C SER A 136 15.31 -2.52 -11.74
N ARG A 137 15.35 -3.45 -12.69
CA ARG A 137 15.08 -4.88 -12.42
C ARG A 137 16.17 -5.55 -11.56
N GLU A 138 17.35 -4.93 -11.46
CA GLU A 138 18.44 -5.37 -10.58
C GLU A 138 18.16 -4.99 -9.11
N SER A 139 17.39 -3.93 -8.89
CA SER A 139 17.18 -3.34 -7.57
C SER A 139 15.80 -3.68 -7.01
N VAL A 140 14.74 -3.52 -7.80
CA VAL A 140 13.37 -3.90 -7.44
C VAL A 140 13.17 -5.37 -7.81
N LYS A 141 12.94 -6.21 -6.80
CA LYS A 141 12.87 -7.68 -6.91
C LYS A 141 11.81 -8.25 -5.97
N PRO A 142 11.43 -9.53 -6.10
CA PRO A 142 10.66 -10.21 -5.06
C PRO A 142 11.33 -10.04 -3.69
N GLY A 143 10.57 -9.53 -2.71
CA GLY A 143 11.06 -9.15 -1.38
C GLY A 143 11.29 -7.64 -1.19
N THR A 144 11.31 -6.85 -2.27
CA THR A 144 11.30 -5.38 -2.18
C THR A 144 9.98 -4.92 -1.55
N VAL A 145 10.07 -3.97 -0.62
CA VAL A 145 8.90 -3.40 0.06
C VAL A 145 8.44 -2.15 -0.69
N VAL A 146 7.12 -1.96 -0.80
CA VAL A 146 6.51 -0.73 -1.28
C VAL A 146 5.84 -0.04 -0.11
N TYR A 147 6.26 1.18 0.20
CA TYR A 147 5.66 1.97 1.28
C TYR A 147 4.83 3.12 0.72
N ASP A 148 3.55 3.16 1.10
CA ASP A 148 2.65 4.28 0.90
C ASP A 148 2.63 5.13 2.19
N PRO A 149 2.89 6.45 2.10
CA PRO A 149 2.97 7.35 3.24
C PRO A 149 1.62 7.57 3.92
N ASN A 150 0.56 6.93 3.46
CA ASN A 150 -0.72 6.79 4.15
C ASN A 150 -0.76 5.61 5.13
N GLY A 151 0.40 4.98 5.41
CA GLY A 151 0.51 3.90 6.38
C GLY A 151 0.20 2.52 5.81
N HIS A 152 0.27 2.37 4.48
CA HIS A 152 0.09 1.09 3.80
C HIS A 152 1.42 0.55 3.29
N VAL A 153 1.66 -0.75 3.44
CA VAL A 153 2.91 -1.40 3.09
C VAL A 153 2.57 -2.66 2.30
N ALA A 154 3.30 -2.93 1.22
CA ALA A 154 3.16 -4.15 0.44
C ALA A 154 4.54 -4.75 0.15
N ILE A 155 4.56 -6.03 -0.23
CA ILE A 155 5.79 -6.72 -0.64
C ILE A 155 5.68 -7.20 -2.08
N VAL A 156 6.65 -6.82 -2.90
CA VAL A 156 6.76 -7.31 -4.28
C VAL A 156 7.00 -8.82 -4.25
N TYR A 157 6.24 -9.59 -5.03
CA TYR A 157 6.47 -11.03 -5.17
C TYR A 157 6.82 -11.45 -6.60
N LYS A 158 6.50 -10.63 -7.60
CA LYS A 158 6.79 -10.92 -9.01
C LYS A 158 6.89 -9.64 -9.84
N ILE A 159 7.73 -9.67 -10.87
CA ILE A 159 7.80 -8.62 -11.90
C ILE A 159 7.63 -9.30 -13.25
N GLU A 160 6.52 -9.03 -13.91
CA GLU A 160 6.18 -9.60 -15.21
C GLU A 160 7.11 -9.07 -16.31
N LYS A 161 7.13 -9.75 -17.46
CA LYS A 161 7.98 -9.35 -18.60
C LYS A 161 7.59 -7.99 -19.18
N ASP A 162 6.31 -7.63 -19.09
CA ASP A 162 5.74 -6.36 -19.53
C ASP A 162 5.96 -5.19 -18.54
N GLY A 163 6.70 -5.44 -17.45
CA GLY A 163 7.01 -4.45 -16.43
C GLY A 163 5.96 -4.29 -15.33
N ARG A 164 4.85 -5.05 -15.34
CA ARG A 164 3.92 -5.07 -14.21
C ARG A 164 4.60 -5.64 -12.97
N ILE A 165 4.47 -4.92 -11.85
CA ILE A 165 4.97 -5.36 -10.55
C ILE A 165 3.79 -5.88 -9.74
N LEU A 166 3.83 -7.15 -9.37
CA LEU A 166 2.81 -7.79 -8.54
C LEU A 166 3.27 -7.80 -7.07
N PHE A 167 2.36 -7.42 -6.18
CA PHE A 167 2.60 -7.37 -4.74
C PHE A 167 1.61 -8.23 -3.96
N MET A 168 2.03 -8.65 -2.77
CA MET A 168 1.18 -9.21 -1.72
C MET A 168 0.96 -8.16 -0.63
N ASP A 169 -0.23 -8.16 -0.07
CA ASP A 169 -0.66 -7.23 0.97
C ASP A 169 -1.40 -8.01 2.05
N ALA A 170 -0.96 -7.88 3.30
CA ALA A 170 -1.64 -8.48 4.44
C ALA A 170 -2.49 -7.43 5.15
N HIS A 171 -3.57 -7.85 5.80
CA HIS A 171 -4.56 -6.94 6.39
C HIS A 171 -4.75 -7.22 7.88
N PRO A 172 -5.29 -6.25 8.65
CA PRO A 172 -5.57 -6.44 10.08
C PRO A 172 -6.53 -7.61 10.40
N ASP A 173 -7.27 -8.13 9.43
CA ASP A 173 -8.10 -9.34 9.60
C ASP A 173 -7.33 -10.64 9.27
N ASN A 174 -6.01 -10.57 9.14
CA ASN A 174 -5.08 -11.62 8.74
C ASN A 174 -5.24 -12.11 7.28
N SER A 175 -6.10 -11.47 6.48
CA SER A 175 -6.25 -11.81 5.08
C SER A 175 -5.03 -11.35 4.28
N VAL A 176 -4.76 -12.03 3.16
CA VAL A 176 -3.68 -11.71 2.23
C VAL A 176 -4.25 -11.58 0.83
N THR A 177 -4.06 -10.41 0.25
CA THR A 177 -4.52 -10.07 -1.10
C THR A 177 -3.34 -9.88 -2.04
N ARG A 178 -3.60 -9.85 -3.34
CA ARG A 178 -2.60 -9.51 -4.36
C ARG A 178 -3.10 -8.37 -5.20
N GLY A 179 -2.16 -7.62 -5.77
CA GLY A 179 -2.49 -6.64 -6.78
C GLY A 179 -1.28 -6.26 -7.61
N THR A 180 -1.51 -5.32 -8.52
CA THR A 180 -0.46 -4.70 -9.34
C THR A 180 -0.15 -3.32 -8.77
N PHE A 181 1.14 -3.00 -8.65
CA PHE A 181 1.59 -1.66 -8.28
C PHE A 181 1.12 -0.64 -9.31
N GLY A 182 0.69 0.54 -8.84
CA GLY A 182 0.11 1.59 -9.67
C GLY A 182 -0.31 2.78 -8.81
N ARG A 183 -1.17 3.65 -9.33
CA ARG A 183 -1.51 4.95 -8.71
C ARG A 183 -2.20 4.85 -7.35
N LYS A 184 -2.70 3.66 -6.98
CA LYS A 184 -3.22 3.38 -5.63
C LYS A 184 -2.18 3.47 -4.51
N PHE A 185 -0.89 3.37 -4.83
CA PHE A 185 0.21 3.64 -3.90
C PHE A 185 0.57 5.12 -3.99
N ALA A 186 0.16 5.90 -3.00
CA ALA A 186 0.42 7.32 -3.03
C ALA A 186 1.93 7.59 -2.92
N MET A 187 2.39 8.55 -3.69
CA MET A 187 3.69 9.17 -3.46
C MET A 187 3.48 10.48 -2.69
N SER A 188 4.44 10.86 -1.85
CA SER A 188 4.43 12.08 -1.03
C SER A 188 5.86 12.49 -0.68
N ARG A 189 6.03 13.71 -0.20
CA ARG A 189 7.32 14.33 0.11
C ARG A 189 8.41 13.37 0.58
N HIS A 190 9.62 13.54 0.07
CA HIS A 190 10.76 12.66 0.34
C HIS A 190 11.02 12.41 1.83
N GLU A 191 10.71 13.38 2.70
CA GLU A 191 10.88 13.27 4.15
C GLU A 191 10.06 12.11 4.76
N MET A 192 8.96 11.72 4.12
CA MET A 192 8.18 10.54 4.52
C MET A 192 8.74 9.22 3.96
N GLY A 193 9.58 9.30 2.93
CA GLY A 193 10.24 8.18 2.27
C GLY A 193 9.31 7.15 1.62
N PRO A 194 8.33 7.50 0.78
CA PRO A 194 7.47 6.52 0.09
C PRO A 194 8.20 5.70 -0.99
N GLY A 195 7.50 4.76 -1.62
CA GLY A 195 7.97 4.02 -2.79
C GLY A 195 8.73 2.74 -2.46
N PHE A 196 9.58 2.31 -3.39
CA PHE A 196 10.31 1.04 -3.30
C PHE A 196 11.49 1.13 -2.34
N LYS A 197 11.59 0.15 -1.45
CA LYS A 197 12.67 0.02 -0.47
C LYS A 197 13.18 -1.41 -0.38
N ASN A 198 14.50 -1.56 -0.28
CA ASN A 198 15.13 -2.83 0.05
C ASN A 198 15.56 -2.89 1.51
N TRP A 199 15.68 -4.11 2.01
CA TRP A 199 16.21 -4.41 3.33
C TRP A 199 17.68 -4.04 3.40
N ARG A 200 18.05 -3.23 4.40
CA ARG A 200 19.45 -2.93 4.65
C ARG A 200 20.20 -4.22 5.00
N PRO A 201 21.31 -4.54 4.32
CA PRO A 201 22.13 -5.69 4.68
C PRO A 201 22.69 -5.54 6.10
N LEU A 202 22.56 -6.61 6.88
CA LEU A 202 23.04 -6.71 8.26
C LEU A 202 24.33 -7.53 8.30
N LYS A 203 25.25 -7.13 9.16
CA LYS A 203 26.48 -7.88 9.46
C LYS A 203 26.57 -8.14 10.96
N LEU A 204 26.82 -9.39 11.34
CA LEU A 204 27.18 -9.75 12.71
C LEU A 204 28.72 -9.74 12.83
N THR A 205 29.25 -8.97 13.78
CA THR A 205 30.69 -8.88 14.07
C THR A 205 30.98 -9.25 15.52
N GLY A 206 32.20 -9.72 15.80
CA GLY A 206 32.61 -10.08 17.17
C GLY A 206 31.83 -11.25 17.79
N TYR A 207 31.29 -12.15 16.98
CA TYR A 207 30.63 -13.37 17.44
C TYR A 207 31.63 -14.49 17.66
N THR A 208 31.25 -15.49 18.47
CA THR A 208 31.93 -16.78 18.57
C THR A 208 31.09 -17.83 17.86
N ARG A 209 31.74 -18.75 17.13
CA ARG A 209 31.05 -19.87 16.48
C ARG A 209 31.20 -21.13 17.31
N SER A 210 30.09 -21.74 17.73
CA SER A 210 30.10 -23.04 18.40
C SER A 210 30.34 -24.20 17.42
N SER A 211 30.58 -25.39 17.96
CA SER A 211 30.87 -26.62 17.19
C SER A 211 29.73 -27.03 16.25
N ASP A 212 28.48 -26.74 16.61
CA ASP A 212 27.28 -26.95 15.78
C ASP A 212 27.07 -25.85 14.71
N GLY A 213 27.94 -24.83 14.68
CA GLY A 213 27.86 -23.71 13.75
C GLY A 213 27.02 -22.52 14.20
N THR A 214 26.43 -22.55 15.40
CA THR A 214 25.65 -21.44 15.95
C THR A 214 26.53 -20.20 16.20
N LEU A 215 26.02 -19.01 15.88
CA LEU A 215 26.71 -17.73 16.05
C LEU A 215 26.30 -17.08 17.38
N ILE A 216 27.21 -17.04 18.35
CA ILE A 216 26.96 -16.61 19.73
C ILE A 216 27.49 -15.19 19.94
N GLY A 217 26.65 -14.35 20.55
CA GLY A 217 26.98 -12.97 20.89
C GLY A 217 27.22 -12.09 19.67
N GLY A 218 28.20 -11.20 19.78
CA GLY A 218 28.52 -10.22 18.74
C GLY A 218 27.58 -9.02 18.68
N ARG A 219 27.83 -8.15 17.70
CA ARG A 219 27.11 -6.90 17.45
C ARG A 219 26.58 -6.91 16.02
N ILE A 220 25.31 -6.57 15.85
CA ILE A 220 24.73 -6.38 14.51
C ILE A 220 24.97 -4.94 14.07
N THR A 221 25.50 -4.77 12.87
CA THR A 221 25.65 -3.47 12.20
C THR A 221 24.94 -3.47 10.85
N GLY A 222 24.44 -2.30 10.44
CA GLY A 222 23.84 -2.10 9.13
C GLY A 222 24.87 -1.59 8.13
N THR A 223 24.76 -2.04 6.88
CA THR A 223 25.59 -1.50 5.80
C THR A 223 25.22 -0.04 5.53
N LEU A 224 26.21 0.86 5.57
CA LEU A 224 26.04 2.30 5.33
C LEU A 224 25.77 2.60 3.85
N GLU A 225 25.15 3.74 3.56
CA GLU A 225 24.65 4.13 2.23
C GLU A 225 25.73 4.17 1.15
N GLY A 226 26.92 4.65 1.50
CA GLY A 226 28.06 4.68 0.58
C GLY A 226 28.46 3.29 0.07
N LYS A 227 28.02 2.22 0.75
CA LYS A 227 28.29 0.82 0.41
C LYS A 227 27.06 0.08 -0.16
N LEU A 228 25.93 0.78 -0.32
CA LEU A 228 24.72 0.23 -0.94
C LEU A 228 24.72 0.58 -2.43
N PRO A 229 25.05 -0.37 -3.33
CA PRO A 229 25.24 -0.07 -4.76
C PRO A 229 23.94 0.36 -5.46
N ASP A 230 22.79 -0.06 -4.95
CA ASP A 230 21.46 0.23 -5.48
C ASP A 230 20.74 1.37 -4.73
N PHE A 231 21.40 2.06 -3.79
CA PHE A 231 20.78 3.21 -3.11
C PHE A 231 20.50 4.33 -4.12
N SER A 232 19.26 4.84 -4.13
CA SER A 232 18.88 5.97 -4.97
C SER A 232 17.73 6.76 -4.37
N THR A 233 17.77 8.08 -4.54
CA THR A 233 16.67 8.99 -4.19
C THR A 233 15.88 9.45 -5.43
N GLU A 234 16.08 8.79 -6.58
CA GLU A 234 15.45 9.18 -7.85
C GLU A 234 13.92 9.19 -7.78
N GLN A 235 13.32 8.29 -7.00
CA GLN A 235 11.87 8.19 -6.83
C GLN A 235 11.25 9.49 -6.26
N TYR A 236 12.06 10.33 -5.64
CA TYR A 236 11.63 11.61 -5.05
C TYR A 236 12.02 12.83 -5.88
N PHE A 237 13.18 12.77 -6.51
CA PHE A 237 13.77 13.95 -7.16
C PHE A 237 13.74 13.88 -8.69
N GLY A 238 13.49 12.70 -9.26
CA GLY A 238 13.60 12.43 -10.69
C GLY A 238 15.02 11.95 -11.05
N ASN A 239 15.23 11.68 -12.33
CA ASN A 239 16.49 11.15 -12.87
C ASN A 239 17.11 12.03 -13.98
N GLN A 240 16.56 13.22 -14.24
CA GLN A 240 16.92 14.04 -15.41
C GLN A 240 18.10 14.98 -15.19
N ASP A 241 18.27 15.52 -13.98
CA ASP A 241 19.14 16.68 -13.69
C ASP A 241 20.34 16.36 -12.77
N GLY A 242 20.50 15.09 -12.39
CA GLY A 242 21.55 14.67 -11.46
C GLY A 242 21.25 14.95 -9.98
N THR A 243 20.06 15.49 -9.63
CA THR A 243 19.74 15.86 -8.25
C THR A 243 19.75 14.65 -7.31
N ALA A 244 19.20 13.51 -7.73
CA ALA A 244 19.19 12.29 -6.93
C ALA A 244 20.60 11.78 -6.59
N GLN A 245 21.55 11.91 -7.52
CA GLN A 245 22.94 11.48 -7.34
C GLN A 245 23.69 12.35 -6.32
N LYS A 246 23.30 13.63 -6.20
CA LYS A 246 23.85 14.58 -5.23
C LYS A 246 23.22 14.41 -3.84
N LEU A 247 21.93 14.03 -3.79
CA LEU A 247 21.17 13.85 -2.55
C LEU A 247 21.32 12.42 -2.00
N ARG A 248 22.54 12.11 -1.57
CA ARG A 248 22.88 10.87 -0.89
C ARG A 248 23.43 11.12 0.52
N PRO A 249 22.98 10.38 1.54
CA PRO A 249 23.47 10.46 2.92
C PRO A 249 25.00 10.45 3.08
N ASP A 250 25.67 9.55 2.37
CA ASP A 250 27.13 9.41 2.43
C ASP A 250 27.89 10.63 1.86
N LEU A 251 27.20 11.51 1.13
CA LEU A 251 27.73 12.79 0.64
C LEU A 251 27.30 13.95 1.55
N ILE A 252 26.02 14.03 1.90
CA ILE A 252 25.43 15.17 2.60
C ILE A 252 25.78 15.19 4.09
N CYS A 253 25.98 14.04 4.72
CA CYS A 253 26.25 13.94 6.16
C CYS A 253 27.72 14.11 6.54
N ARG A 254 28.59 14.45 5.57
CA ARG A 254 30.03 14.66 5.80
C ARG A 254 30.34 15.92 6.59
N SER A 255 29.54 16.97 6.43
CA SER A 255 29.72 18.24 7.16
C SER A 255 28.43 19.06 7.23
N PRO A 256 28.31 20.01 8.17
CA PRO A 256 27.17 20.94 8.23
C PRO A 256 26.96 21.76 6.95
N GLU A 257 28.05 22.13 6.26
CA GLU A 257 28.00 22.85 4.99
C GLU A 257 27.33 22.01 3.90
N LYS A 258 27.68 20.72 3.80
CA LYS A 258 27.04 19.78 2.86
C LYS A 258 25.57 19.54 3.17
N GLN A 259 25.18 19.54 4.44
CA GLN A 259 23.76 19.51 4.81
C GLN A 259 23.03 20.77 4.36
N LYS A 260 23.65 21.95 4.49
CA LYS A 260 23.07 23.23 4.05
C LYS A 260 22.96 23.31 2.52
N GLU A 261 23.98 22.86 1.79
CA GLU A 261 23.95 22.74 0.32
C GLU A 261 22.80 21.83 -0.13
N ALA A 262 22.64 20.66 0.50
CA ALA A 262 21.56 19.73 0.20
C ALA A 262 20.18 20.34 0.48
N GLN A 263 20.00 21.07 1.58
CA GLN A 263 18.76 21.77 1.90
C GLN A 263 18.41 22.86 0.87
N LEU A 264 19.41 23.59 0.36
CA LEU A 264 19.23 24.57 -0.71
C LEU A 264 18.80 23.88 -2.01
N LEU A 265 19.48 22.81 -2.40
CA LEU A 265 19.15 22.03 -3.59
C LEU A 265 17.71 21.50 -3.54
N VAL A 266 17.30 20.90 -2.41
CA VAL A 266 15.92 20.44 -2.20
C VAL A 266 14.92 21.59 -2.36
N ARG A 267 15.20 22.77 -1.80
CA ARG A 267 14.32 23.94 -1.91
C ARG A 267 14.22 24.45 -3.35
N GLU A 268 15.32 24.47 -4.09
CA GLU A 268 15.35 24.88 -5.50
C GLU A 268 14.56 23.90 -6.36
N THR A 269 14.76 22.59 -6.19
CA THR A 269 13.98 21.56 -6.85
C THR A 269 12.48 21.70 -6.54
N LYS A 270 12.10 21.98 -5.28
CA LYS A 270 10.69 22.22 -4.90
C LYS A 270 10.11 23.49 -5.53
N LYS A 271 10.89 24.57 -5.63
CA LYS A 271 10.45 25.84 -6.27
C LYS A 271 10.23 25.68 -7.77
N GLN A 272 11.13 24.99 -8.47
CA GLN A 272 10.97 24.68 -9.90
C GLN A 272 9.70 23.84 -10.16
N LYS A 273 9.30 23.04 -9.18
CA LYS A 273 8.14 22.13 -9.21
C LYS A 273 6.84 22.74 -8.64
N SER A 274 6.78 24.06 -8.49
CA SER A 274 5.67 24.80 -7.88
C SER A 274 4.30 24.51 -8.53
N ILE A 275 3.40 23.90 -7.73
CA ILE A 275 1.94 23.67 -7.87
C ILE A 275 1.57 22.21 -8.16
N ALA A 276 0.74 21.64 -7.28
CA ALA A 276 0.28 20.23 -7.16
C ALA A 276 1.26 19.25 -6.49
N LYS A 277 0.73 18.18 -5.88
CA LYS A 277 1.40 17.23 -4.95
C LYS A 277 2.83 16.93 -5.43
N GLU A 278 3.87 17.10 -4.59
CA GLU A 278 5.33 17.08 -4.94
C GLU A 278 5.81 15.97 -5.92
N HIS A 279 5.05 14.88 -6.09
CA HIS A 279 5.35 13.79 -7.02
C HIS A 279 4.68 13.90 -8.38
N GLU A 280 3.53 14.58 -8.50
CA GLU A 280 2.85 14.79 -9.78
C GLU A 280 3.67 15.71 -10.72
N THR A 281 4.60 16.48 -10.16
CA THR A 281 5.50 17.38 -10.89
C THR A 281 6.94 16.85 -11.01
N THR A 282 7.25 15.68 -10.42
CA THR A 282 8.56 15.07 -10.59
C THR A 282 8.60 14.32 -11.91
N MET A 283 9.40 14.82 -12.85
CA MET A 283 9.56 14.26 -14.18
C MET A 283 10.67 13.21 -14.19
N PHE A 284 10.40 12.12 -14.88
CA PHE A 284 11.34 11.04 -15.11
C PHE A 284 11.62 10.93 -16.61
N SER A 285 12.81 10.49 -17.00
CA SER A 285 13.12 10.18 -18.39
C SER A 285 13.47 8.72 -18.60
N SER A 286 12.95 8.13 -19.67
CA SER A 286 13.31 6.79 -20.13
C SER A 286 13.22 6.75 -21.65
N GLY A 287 14.27 6.29 -22.34
CA GLY A 287 14.28 6.21 -23.81
C GLY A 287 14.07 7.55 -24.52
N GLY A 288 14.48 8.67 -23.92
CA GLY A 288 14.30 10.01 -24.49
C GLY A 288 12.94 10.66 -24.25
N GLU A 289 12.00 9.95 -23.61
CA GLU A 289 10.68 10.48 -23.27
C GLU A 289 10.61 10.92 -21.81
N THR A 290 9.83 11.98 -21.56
CA THR A 290 9.43 12.37 -20.21
C THR A 290 8.19 11.58 -19.79
N LEU A 291 8.28 10.91 -18.64
CA LEU A 291 7.25 10.05 -18.07
C LEU A 291 6.88 10.52 -16.66
N ASP A 292 5.64 10.24 -16.26
CA ASP A 292 5.29 10.26 -14.85
C ASP A 292 5.96 9.10 -14.09
N TYR A 293 5.90 9.12 -12.76
CA TYR A 293 6.55 8.12 -11.92
C TYR A 293 6.10 6.68 -12.22
N TYR A 294 4.81 6.45 -12.45
CA TYR A 294 4.27 5.09 -12.61
C TYR A 294 4.61 4.52 -14.00
N ASP A 295 4.51 5.35 -15.03
CA ASP A 295 4.95 5.00 -16.39
C ASP A 295 6.46 4.78 -16.44
N TYR A 296 7.24 5.59 -15.71
CA TYR A 296 8.70 5.40 -15.55
C TYR A 296 9.04 4.07 -14.89
N VAL A 297 8.42 3.76 -13.75
CA VAL A 297 8.62 2.49 -13.05
C VAL A 297 8.28 1.33 -13.98
N ARG A 298 7.12 1.37 -14.64
CA ARG A 298 6.71 0.31 -15.57
C ARG A 298 7.68 0.17 -16.75
N SER A 299 8.16 1.28 -17.30
CA SER A 299 9.16 1.27 -18.38
C SER A 299 10.48 0.63 -17.93
N LYS A 300 10.98 0.98 -16.75
CA LYS A 300 12.23 0.41 -16.20
C LYS A 300 12.09 -1.05 -15.80
N MET A 301 10.88 -1.49 -15.47
CA MET A 301 10.61 -2.88 -15.19
C MET A 301 10.36 -3.71 -16.44
N ALA A 302 10.02 -3.16 -17.61
CA ALA A 302 9.77 -3.96 -18.80
C ALA A 302 11.06 -4.63 -19.31
N LEU A 303 10.94 -5.86 -19.84
CA LEU A 303 12.01 -6.48 -20.60
C LEU A 303 11.92 -5.98 -22.05
N GLY A 304 12.88 -5.14 -22.45
CA GLY A 304 12.86 -4.44 -23.73
C GLY A 304 11.97 -3.18 -23.67
N ASP A 305 11.49 -2.76 -24.84
CA ASP A 305 10.63 -1.57 -24.93
C ASP A 305 9.28 -1.82 -24.26
N LEU A 306 8.80 -0.82 -23.51
CA LEU A 306 7.48 -0.88 -22.91
C LEU A 306 6.40 -0.91 -23.99
N LYS A 307 5.66 -2.01 -24.04
CA LYS A 307 4.51 -2.21 -24.92
C LYS A 307 3.24 -2.41 -24.08
N PHE A 308 2.15 -1.81 -24.53
CA PHE A 308 0.83 -1.95 -23.95
C PHE A 308 -0.08 -2.69 -24.93
N HIS A 309 -0.79 -3.69 -24.41
CA HIS A 309 -1.82 -4.42 -25.15
C HIS A 309 -3.19 -4.02 -24.58
N PRO A 310 -3.88 -2.99 -25.14
CA PRO A 310 -4.97 -2.30 -24.44
C PRO A 310 -6.07 -3.21 -23.90
N VAL A 311 -6.50 -4.20 -24.69
CA VAL A 311 -7.54 -5.18 -24.29
C VAL A 311 -7.07 -6.06 -23.14
N GLN A 312 -5.80 -6.49 -23.17
CA GLN A 312 -5.23 -7.30 -22.09
C GLN A 312 -4.97 -6.47 -20.84
N GLU A 313 -4.54 -5.22 -20.97
CA GLU A 313 -4.41 -4.28 -19.85
C GLU A 313 -5.76 -4.08 -19.14
N LEU A 314 -6.82 -3.81 -19.90
CA LEU A 314 -8.19 -3.71 -19.39
C LEU A 314 -8.60 -4.98 -18.64
N THR A 315 -8.37 -6.14 -19.24
CA THR A 315 -8.71 -7.45 -18.66
C THR A 315 -8.01 -7.64 -17.31
N ASN A 316 -6.69 -7.39 -17.26
CA ASN A 316 -5.90 -7.51 -16.03
C ASN A 316 -6.40 -6.55 -14.94
N MET A 317 -6.75 -5.32 -15.30
CA MET A 317 -7.26 -4.33 -14.34
C MET A 317 -8.63 -4.72 -13.80
N LEU A 318 -9.55 -5.21 -14.64
CA LEU A 318 -10.87 -5.67 -14.23
C LEU A 318 -10.81 -6.92 -13.35
N GLN A 319 -9.89 -7.85 -13.62
CA GLN A 319 -9.64 -8.99 -12.75
C GLN A 319 -9.10 -8.56 -11.38
N GLY A 320 -8.20 -7.57 -11.35
CA GLY A 320 -7.74 -6.94 -10.12
C GLY A 320 -8.89 -6.31 -9.31
N LEU A 321 -9.72 -5.51 -9.98
CA LEU A 321 -10.92 -4.90 -9.38
C LEU A 321 -11.89 -5.96 -8.85
N CYS A 322 -12.11 -7.04 -9.60
CA CYS A 322 -12.95 -8.15 -9.15
C CYS A 322 -12.45 -8.77 -7.84
N ASN A 323 -11.13 -8.95 -7.71
CA ASN A 323 -10.52 -9.45 -6.47
C ASN A 323 -10.70 -8.44 -5.32
N ASP A 324 -10.45 -7.15 -5.57
CA ASP A 324 -10.63 -6.09 -4.57
C ASP A 324 -12.09 -6.05 -4.04
N ILE A 325 -13.09 -6.26 -4.91
CA ILE A 325 -14.51 -6.33 -4.52
C ILE A 325 -14.80 -7.62 -3.72
N LYS A 326 -14.25 -8.77 -4.13
CA LYS A 326 -14.40 -10.03 -3.38
C LYS A 326 -13.78 -9.95 -1.99
N ASP A 327 -12.61 -9.33 -1.87
CA ASP A 327 -11.94 -9.10 -0.58
C ASP A 327 -12.77 -8.16 0.30
N ARG A 328 -13.33 -7.09 -0.29
CA ARG A 328 -14.29 -6.22 0.40
C ARG A 328 -15.50 -7.00 0.90
N ALA A 329 -16.02 -7.95 0.14
CA ALA A 329 -17.15 -8.78 0.56
C ALA A 329 -16.85 -9.55 1.85
N VAL A 330 -15.64 -10.09 1.97
CA VAL A 330 -15.18 -10.75 3.21
C VAL A 330 -15.16 -9.76 4.38
N SER A 331 -14.58 -8.56 4.21
CA SER A 331 -14.53 -7.55 5.27
C SER A 331 -15.93 -7.09 5.71
N VAL A 332 -16.86 -6.87 4.77
CA VAL A 332 -18.26 -6.52 5.09
C VAL A 332 -18.93 -7.67 5.84
N GLN A 333 -18.76 -8.91 5.40
CA GLN A 333 -19.38 -10.08 6.03
C GLN A 333 -18.91 -10.27 7.47
N VAL A 334 -17.63 -10.02 7.77
CA VAL A 334 -17.08 -10.09 9.14
C VAL A 334 -17.80 -9.11 10.07
N ALA A 335 -18.02 -7.86 9.63
CA ALA A 335 -18.75 -6.85 10.39
C ALA A 335 -20.21 -7.26 10.66
N ILE A 336 -20.86 -7.86 9.66
CA ILE A 336 -22.24 -8.34 9.76
C ILE A 336 -22.35 -9.53 10.72
N ALA A 337 -21.44 -10.50 10.62
CA ALA A 337 -21.37 -11.65 11.51
C ALA A 337 -21.16 -11.25 12.99
N LYS A 338 -20.43 -10.16 13.24
CA LYS A 338 -20.23 -9.58 14.57
C LYS A 338 -21.41 -8.72 15.05
N GLY A 339 -22.44 -8.52 14.22
CA GLY A 339 -23.64 -7.77 14.58
C GLY A 339 -23.41 -6.26 14.73
N ILE A 340 -22.34 -5.71 14.15
CA ILE A 340 -22.01 -4.27 14.31
C ILE A 340 -23.13 -3.40 13.75
N HIS A 341 -23.72 -3.79 12.63
CA HIS A 341 -24.88 -3.12 12.02
C HIS A 341 -26.12 -3.03 12.92
N LYS A 342 -26.24 -3.88 13.96
CA LYS A 342 -27.38 -3.83 14.91
C LYS A 342 -27.19 -2.80 16.01
N LYS A 343 -25.97 -2.26 16.17
CA LYS A 343 -25.66 -1.25 17.18
C LYS A 343 -26.19 0.12 16.78
N LYS A 344 -26.38 0.99 17.77
CA LYS A 344 -26.63 2.41 17.51
C LYS A 344 -25.35 3.03 16.96
N HIS A 345 -25.50 3.91 15.96
CA HIS A 345 -24.38 4.69 15.48
C HIS A 345 -23.83 5.60 16.60
N PRO A 346 -22.50 5.71 16.79
CA PRO A 346 -21.91 6.62 17.75
C PRO A 346 -22.27 8.10 17.46
N PRO A 347 -22.17 9.00 18.46
CA PRO A 347 -22.55 10.40 18.27
C PRO A 347 -21.62 11.17 17.31
N ARG A 348 -20.41 10.64 17.04
CA ARG A 348 -19.40 11.24 16.17
C ARG A 348 -18.62 10.16 15.43
N LEU A 349 -18.12 10.50 14.25
CA LEU A 349 -17.10 9.74 13.54
C LEU A 349 -15.76 9.73 14.31
N PRO A 350 -14.87 8.76 14.04
CA PRO A 350 -13.50 8.78 14.55
C PRO A 350 -12.74 10.04 14.12
N TYR A 351 -11.60 10.32 14.77
CA TYR A 351 -10.73 11.46 14.40
C TYR A 351 -10.37 11.46 12.91
N ASN A 352 -10.09 10.29 12.35
CA ASN A 352 -9.89 10.07 10.93
C ASN A 352 -10.51 8.72 10.57
N ILE A 353 -11.28 8.63 9.48
CA ILE A 353 -11.94 7.36 9.12
C ILE A 353 -10.97 6.35 8.49
N TYR A 354 -9.83 6.80 7.95
CA TYR A 354 -8.88 5.94 7.25
C TYR A 354 -7.86 5.28 8.18
N GLY A 355 -7.57 5.91 9.32
CA GLY A 355 -6.63 5.40 10.32
C GLY A 355 -7.14 5.69 11.73
N THR A 356 -7.68 4.66 12.37
CA THR A 356 -8.27 4.77 13.70
C THR A 356 -8.05 3.50 14.50
N THR A 357 -8.86 3.28 15.54
CA THR A 357 -8.76 2.13 16.44
C THR A 357 -10.16 1.65 16.84
N GLY A 358 -10.27 0.42 17.32
CA GLY A 358 -11.53 -0.16 17.79
C GLY A 358 -12.44 -0.59 16.65
N GLU A 359 -13.76 -0.62 16.88
CA GLU A 359 -14.73 -1.20 15.93
C GLU A 359 -14.66 -0.59 14.52
N TRP A 360 -14.34 0.70 14.43
CA TRP A 360 -14.18 1.34 13.13
C TRP A 360 -12.97 0.78 12.39
N GLU A 361 -11.82 0.62 13.04
CA GLU A 361 -10.63 0.02 12.43
C GLU A 361 -10.91 -1.43 12.01
N ASP A 362 -11.60 -2.19 12.86
CA ASP A 362 -11.81 -3.62 12.65
C ASP A 362 -12.87 -3.95 11.57
N TYR A 363 -13.89 -3.09 11.39
CA TYR A 363 -15.11 -3.46 10.65
C TYR A 363 -15.54 -2.47 9.55
N SER A 364 -14.95 -1.27 9.50
CA SER A 364 -15.23 -0.30 8.44
C SER A 364 -14.43 -0.64 7.16
N THR A 365 -14.79 -0.03 6.03
CA THR A 365 -14.06 -0.23 4.76
C THR A 365 -13.56 1.05 4.05
N PRO A 366 -13.38 2.22 4.69
CA PRO A 366 -13.13 3.48 3.97
C PRO A 366 -11.82 3.47 3.18
N SER A 367 -10.75 2.88 3.73
CA SER A 367 -9.46 2.75 3.04
C SER A 367 -9.49 1.73 1.90
N ARG A 368 -10.35 0.70 1.98
CA ARG A 368 -10.58 -0.25 0.87
C ARG A 368 -11.41 0.41 -0.23
N ASP A 369 -12.48 1.08 0.16
CA ASP A 369 -13.44 1.71 -0.75
C ASP A 369 -12.78 2.87 -1.52
N ALA A 370 -11.91 3.64 -0.86
CA ALA A 370 -11.10 4.67 -1.52
C ALA A 370 -10.13 4.08 -2.56
N ARG A 371 -9.42 2.99 -2.21
CA ARG A 371 -8.53 2.27 -3.15
C ARG A 371 -9.30 1.72 -4.35
N LEU A 372 -10.45 1.10 -4.11
CA LEU A 372 -11.33 0.58 -5.15
C LEU A 372 -11.76 1.69 -6.13
N LYS A 373 -12.20 2.84 -5.60
CA LYS A 373 -12.58 3.99 -6.43
C LYS A 373 -11.43 4.54 -7.26
N THR A 374 -10.24 4.65 -6.66
CA THR A 374 -9.02 5.07 -7.37
C THR A 374 -8.68 4.11 -8.50
N SER A 375 -8.83 2.79 -8.30
CA SER A 375 -8.57 1.81 -9.35
C SER A 375 -9.57 1.86 -10.51
N PHE A 376 -10.86 2.12 -10.25
CA PHE A 376 -11.84 2.38 -11.33
C PHE A 376 -11.50 3.68 -12.10
N LYS A 377 -11.15 4.75 -11.39
CA LYS A 377 -10.72 6.01 -12.01
C LYS A 377 -9.47 5.81 -12.88
N GLU A 378 -8.49 5.07 -12.37
CA GLU A 378 -7.25 4.74 -13.08
C GLU A 378 -7.54 3.89 -14.33
N LEU A 379 -8.43 2.90 -14.24
CA LEU A 379 -8.89 2.14 -15.41
C LEU A 379 -9.41 3.08 -16.50
N ARG A 380 -10.39 3.92 -16.17
CA ARG A 380 -10.96 4.88 -17.13
C ARG A 380 -9.88 5.76 -17.76
N ASP A 381 -9.02 6.38 -16.96
CA ASP A 381 -8.01 7.31 -17.43
C ASP A 381 -6.98 6.61 -18.34
N GLN A 382 -6.57 5.40 -17.97
CA GLN A 382 -5.62 4.61 -18.75
C GLN A 382 -6.20 4.22 -20.12
N LEU A 383 -7.49 3.86 -20.18
CA LEU A 383 -8.14 3.56 -21.46
C LEU A 383 -8.23 4.81 -22.35
N ALA A 384 -8.51 5.98 -21.78
CA ALA A 384 -8.49 7.23 -22.54
C ALA A 384 -7.10 7.49 -23.15
N VAL A 385 -6.03 7.24 -22.37
CA VAL A 385 -4.64 7.35 -22.85
C VAL A 385 -4.36 6.33 -23.96
N PHE A 386 -4.79 5.07 -23.82
CA PHE A 386 -4.60 4.06 -24.88
C PHE A 386 -5.32 4.42 -26.17
N ILE A 387 -6.55 4.91 -26.10
CA ILE A 387 -7.31 5.36 -27.26
C ILE A 387 -6.62 6.55 -27.93
N ALA A 388 -6.14 7.52 -27.15
CA ALA A 388 -5.42 8.67 -27.69
C ALA A 388 -4.10 8.28 -28.36
N ARG A 389 -3.30 7.44 -27.70
CA ARG A 389 -2.01 6.94 -28.21
C ARG A 389 -2.18 6.05 -29.45
N GLN A 390 -3.22 5.22 -29.50
CA GLN A 390 -3.54 4.44 -30.69
C GLN A 390 -3.87 5.35 -31.87
N ARG A 391 -4.67 6.41 -31.65
CA ARG A 391 -5.01 7.39 -32.70
C ARG A 391 -3.79 8.16 -33.22
N SER A 392 -2.81 8.44 -32.36
CA SER A 392 -1.57 9.12 -32.75
C SER A 392 -0.53 8.18 -33.38
N GLY A 393 -0.81 6.87 -33.51
CA GLY A 393 0.14 5.90 -34.06
C GLY A 393 1.32 5.58 -33.14
N ASP A 394 1.14 5.71 -31.82
CA ASP A 394 2.20 5.39 -30.85
C ASP A 394 2.59 3.91 -30.94
N ALA A 395 3.86 3.66 -31.29
CA ALA A 395 4.42 2.31 -31.46
C ALA A 395 4.46 1.49 -30.16
N LYS A 396 4.16 2.08 -29.00
CA LYS A 396 4.00 1.37 -27.72
C LYS A 396 2.63 0.72 -27.60
N ILE A 397 1.62 1.15 -28.36
CA ILE A 397 0.31 0.52 -28.36
C ILE A 397 0.30 -0.63 -29.36
N ILE A 398 0.25 -1.85 -28.85
CA ILE A 398 0.16 -3.06 -29.67
C ILE A 398 -1.30 -3.48 -29.75
N TYR A 399 -1.93 -3.13 -30.88
CA TYR A 399 -3.33 -3.39 -31.14
C TYR A 399 -3.54 -3.75 -32.61
N ALA A 400 -4.13 -4.93 -32.85
CA ALA A 400 -4.35 -5.49 -34.19
C ALA A 400 -5.82 -5.42 -34.65
N GLY A 401 -6.74 -4.99 -33.78
CA GLY A 401 -8.15 -4.87 -34.10
C GLY A 401 -8.47 -3.63 -34.95
N LYS A 402 -9.73 -3.52 -35.37
CA LYS A 402 -10.19 -2.41 -36.25
C LYS A 402 -10.79 -1.23 -35.48
N ASP A 403 -11.43 -1.51 -34.34
CA ASP A 403 -12.09 -0.49 -33.52
C ASP A 403 -11.73 -0.71 -32.05
N ILE A 404 -10.73 0.03 -31.57
CA ILE A 404 -10.21 -0.12 -30.20
C ILE A 404 -11.29 0.16 -29.16
N LYS A 405 -12.24 1.06 -29.43
CA LYS A 405 -13.30 1.36 -28.47
C LYS A 405 -14.27 0.19 -28.36
N HIS A 406 -14.70 -0.35 -29.50
CA HIS A 406 -15.57 -1.51 -29.54
C HIS A 406 -14.94 -2.73 -28.84
N ASP A 407 -13.68 -3.05 -29.17
CA ASP A 407 -12.99 -4.21 -28.60
C ASP A 407 -12.75 -4.06 -27.09
N LEU A 408 -12.44 -2.85 -26.62
CA LEU A 408 -12.33 -2.54 -25.19
C LEU A 408 -13.69 -2.65 -24.48
N LEU A 409 -14.78 -2.18 -25.10
CA LEU A 409 -16.12 -2.28 -24.52
C LEU A 409 -16.57 -3.75 -24.41
N ALA A 410 -16.37 -4.53 -25.47
CA ALA A 410 -16.69 -5.95 -25.50
C ALA A 410 -15.91 -6.73 -24.41
N ALA A 411 -14.61 -6.44 -24.28
CA ALA A 411 -13.80 -7.04 -23.22
C ALA A 411 -14.24 -6.58 -21.82
N PHE A 412 -14.62 -5.31 -21.65
CA PHE A 412 -15.17 -4.81 -20.38
C PHE A 412 -16.43 -5.57 -19.99
N GLU A 413 -17.39 -5.68 -20.91
CA GLU A 413 -18.66 -6.36 -20.65
C GLU A 413 -18.47 -7.85 -20.37
N HIS A 414 -17.52 -8.51 -21.05
CA HIS A 414 -17.16 -9.90 -20.79
C HIS A 414 -16.64 -10.08 -19.36
N GLU A 415 -15.59 -9.34 -18.98
CA GLU A 415 -14.99 -9.48 -17.65
C GLU A 415 -15.94 -9.02 -16.54
N ALA A 416 -16.74 -7.98 -16.79
CA ALA A 416 -17.68 -7.46 -15.79
C ALA A 416 -18.77 -8.48 -15.45
N LYS A 417 -19.29 -9.20 -16.46
CA LYS A 417 -20.26 -10.30 -16.29
C LYS A 417 -19.65 -11.54 -15.64
N ALA A 418 -18.39 -11.84 -15.96
CA ALA A 418 -17.67 -12.98 -15.36
C ALA A 418 -17.39 -12.78 -13.85
N CYS A 419 -17.31 -11.53 -13.40
CA CYS A 419 -17.11 -11.20 -11.99
C CYS A 419 -18.45 -11.12 -11.24
N THR A 420 -18.82 -12.18 -10.54
CA THR A 420 -20.01 -12.21 -9.67
C THR A 420 -19.64 -12.08 -8.20
N ILE A 421 -20.40 -11.26 -7.48
CA ILE A 421 -20.32 -11.05 -6.03
C ILE A 421 -21.70 -11.32 -5.44
N THR A 422 -21.75 -12.03 -4.32
CA THR A 422 -23.00 -12.32 -3.63
C THR A 422 -22.96 -11.81 -2.20
N TYR A 423 -24.11 -11.36 -1.70
CA TYR A 423 -24.28 -11.07 -0.28
C TYR A 423 -25.70 -11.42 0.16
N ALA A 424 -25.88 -11.76 1.43
CA ALA A 424 -27.20 -11.99 2.02
C ALA A 424 -27.74 -10.68 2.59
N LYS A 425 -28.92 -10.25 2.16
CA LYS A 425 -29.64 -9.13 2.76
C LYS A 425 -29.96 -9.38 4.23
N THR A 426 -30.43 -8.35 4.91
CA THR A 426 -30.81 -8.43 6.34
C THR A 426 -31.88 -9.51 6.61
N ASP A 427 -32.73 -9.81 5.63
CA ASP A 427 -33.76 -10.86 5.71
C ASP A 427 -33.26 -12.26 5.26
N GLY A 428 -31.98 -12.40 4.92
CA GLY A 428 -31.36 -13.64 4.48
C GLY A 428 -31.45 -13.91 2.97
N GLN A 429 -32.22 -13.12 2.20
CA GLN A 429 -32.29 -13.29 0.75
C GLN A 429 -30.95 -12.94 0.11
N THR A 430 -30.49 -13.77 -0.83
CA THR A 430 -29.24 -13.51 -1.55
C THR A 430 -29.44 -12.52 -2.68
N VAL A 431 -28.53 -11.55 -2.78
CA VAL A 431 -28.38 -10.64 -3.91
C VAL A 431 -27.08 -10.97 -4.63
N THR A 432 -27.16 -11.05 -5.95
CA THR A 432 -26.00 -11.21 -6.84
C THR A 432 -25.74 -9.91 -7.58
N LEU A 433 -24.50 -9.44 -7.54
CA LEU A 433 -24.01 -8.26 -8.24
C LEU A 433 -22.92 -8.69 -9.22
N SER A 434 -22.94 -8.11 -10.41
CA SER A 434 -21.80 -8.08 -11.32
C SER A 434 -20.79 -7.00 -10.90
N LEU A 435 -19.61 -6.98 -11.53
CA LEU A 435 -18.68 -5.85 -11.36
C LEU A 435 -19.29 -4.53 -11.88
N GLU A 436 -20.14 -4.60 -12.92
CA GLU A 436 -20.84 -3.45 -13.47
C GLU A 436 -21.83 -2.86 -12.45
N ASP A 437 -22.60 -3.72 -11.76
CA ASP A 437 -23.50 -3.27 -10.68
C ASP A 437 -22.73 -2.56 -9.57
N VAL A 438 -21.54 -3.06 -9.22
CA VAL A 438 -20.69 -2.43 -8.20
C VAL A 438 -20.14 -1.09 -8.69
N LEU A 439 -19.78 -0.98 -9.97
CA LEU A 439 -19.35 0.29 -10.58
C LEU A 439 -20.50 1.33 -10.54
N ASP A 440 -21.72 0.94 -10.88
CA ASP A 440 -22.90 1.82 -10.82
C ASP A 440 -23.23 2.28 -9.39
N ARG A 441 -22.84 1.48 -8.40
CA ARG A 441 -23.05 1.75 -6.97
C ARG A 441 -21.80 2.31 -6.28
N LEU A 442 -20.70 2.54 -7.00
CA LEU A 442 -19.36 2.74 -6.43
C LEU A 442 -19.30 3.83 -5.35
N PHE A 443 -19.98 4.95 -5.57
CA PHE A 443 -20.03 6.08 -4.64
C PHE A 443 -21.21 6.04 -3.66
N LYS A 444 -22.03 4.99 -3.73
CA LYS A 444 -23.10 4.66 -2.77
C LYS A 444 -22.67 3.60 -1.76
N LEU A 445 -21.58 2.86 -2.03
CA LEU A 445 -21.02 1.87 -1.10
C LEU A 445 -20.72 2.51 0.26
N SER A 446 -21.45 2.10 1.31
CA SER A 446 -21.19 2.57 2.66
C SER A 446 -19.95 1.89 3.25
N PHE A 447 -19.01 2.72 3.72
CA PHE A 447 -17.85 2.27 4.48
C PHE A 447 -18.15 2.09 5.97
N ASP A 448 -19.20 2.73 6.48
CA ASP A 448 -19.53 2.79 7.91
C ASP A 448 -20.05 1.43 8.40
N PRO A 449 -19.39 0.82 9.41
CA PRO A 449 -19.71 -0.51 9.88
C PRO A 449 -21.09 -0.63 10.55
N TYR A 450 -21.67 0.49 10.97
CA TYR A 450 -22.97 0.52 11.60
C TYR A 450 -24.10 0.40 10.59
N HIS A 451 -23.95 0.73 9.31
CA HIS A 451 -25.04 0.59 8.34
C HIS A 451 -25.43 -0.87 8.04
N CYS A 452 -26.70 -1.09 7.69
CA CYS A 452 -27.18 -2.40 7.21
C CYS A 452 -26.44 -2.86 5.95
N ILE A 453 -26.43 -4.18 5.71
CA ILE A 453 -25.63 -4.79 4.64
C ILE A 453 -26.02 -4.27 3.25
N GLU A 454 -27.29 -3.94 3.04
CA GLU A 454 -27.78 -3.38 1.77
C GLU A 454 -27.13 -2.03 1.46
N LEU A 455 -27.00 -1.14 2.46
CA LEU A 455 -26.27 0.12 2.29
C LEU A 455 -24.75 -0.11 2.19
N ARG A 456 -24.20 -1.12 2.87
CA ARG A 456 -22.79 -1.51 2.67
C ARG A 456 -22.53 -1.91 1.21
N TRP A 457 -23.55 -2.34 0.47
CA TRP A 457 -23.51 -2.66 -0.96
C TRP A 457 -24.16 -1.62 -1.87
N GLY A 458 -24.43 -0.40 -1.35
CA GLY A 458 -24.91 0.72 -2.14
C GLY A 458 -26.28 0.50 -2.79
N ALA A 459 -27.11 -0.38 -2.21
CA ALA A 459 -28.47 -0.63 -2.66
C ALA A 459 -29.27 0.68 -2.70
N SER A 460 -30.01 0.91 -3.79
CA SER A 460 -30.85 2.11 -3.94
C SER A 460 -32.28 1.82 -4.41
N SER A 461 -32.60 0.59 -4.81
CA SER A 461 -33.98 0.22 -5.13
C SER A 461 -34.78 0.01 -3.84
N THR A 462 -36.07 0.36 -3.88
CA THR A 462 -36.99 0.16 -2.75
C THR A 462 -37.04 -1.30 -2.33
N ASP A 463 -37.06 -2.23 -3.29
CA ASP A 463 -37.17 -3.67 -3.03
C ASP A 463 -35.91 -4.26 -2.36
N GLU A 464 -34.72 -3.83 -2.78
CA GLU A 464 -33.48 -4.26 -2.15
C GLU A 464 -33.36 -3.66 -0.74
N LEU A 465 -33.78 -2.41 -0.55
CA LEU A 465 -33.74 -1.71 0.74
C LEU A 465 -34.84 -2.12 1.74
N ALA A 466 -35.89 -2.82 1.30
CA ALA A 466 -37.03 -3.19 2.13
C ALA A 466 -36.66 -4.04 3.37
N SER A 467 -35.60 -4.84 3.27
CA SER A 467 -35.08 -5.66 4.38
C SER A 467 -34.20 -4.88 5.35
N CYS A 468 -33.66 -3.73 4.94
CA CYS A 468 -32.75 -2.95 5.78
C CYS A 468 -33.50 -2.28 6.94
N ARG A 469 -33.11 -2.63 8.17
CA ARG A 469 -33.75 -2.18 9.42
C ARG A 469 -33.06 -0.97 10.08
N ASP A 470 -32.32 -0.18 9.30
CA ASP A 470 -31.65 1.02 9.80
C ASP A 470 -32.66 2.07 10.27
N SER A 471 -32.42 2.62 11.46
CA SER A 471 -33.25 3.70 12.00
C SER A 471 -33.12 4.97 11.15
N ALA A 472 -34.08 5.89 11.28
CA ALA A 472 -34.02 7.20 10.62
C ALA A 472 -32.71 7.96 10.93
N VAL A 473 -32.13 7.78 12.12
CA VAL A 473 -30.85 8.40 12.49
C VAL A 473 -29.70 7.80 11.68
N LYS A 474 -29.64 6.47 11.52
CA LYS A 474 -28.62 5.81 10.71
C LYS A 474 -28.75 6.19 9.22
N ARG A 475 -29.98 6.29 8.71
CA ARG A 475 -30.20 6.81 7.34
C ARG A 475 -29.63 8.21 7.14
N LYS A 476 -29.81 9.10 8.13
CA LYS A 476 -29.21 10.45 8.07
C LYS A 476 -27.67 10.40 8.10
N TRP A 477 -27.06 9.47 8.83
CA TRP A 477 -25.61 9.26 8.80
C TRP A 477 -25.15 8.85 7.39
N TYR A 478 -25.81 7.85 6.81
CA TYR A 478 -25.57 7.49 5.42
C TYR A 478 -25.66 8.71 4.49
N ASP A 479 -26.72 9.51 4.56
CA ASP A 479 -26.85 10.70 3.71
C ASP A 479 -25.74 11.74 3.96
N GLY A 480 -25.44 12.02 5.23
CA GLY A 480 -24.42 13.00 5.62
C GLY A 480 -23.00 12.60 5.21
N GLU A 481 -22.71 11.31 5.10
CA GLU A 481 -21.42 10.77 4.70
C GLU A 481 -21.20 10.75 3.18
N GLN A 482 -22.16 11.21 2.36
CA GLN A 482 -22.05 11.12 0.89
C GLN A 482 -20.78 11.78 0.35
N PHE A 483 -20.39 12.94 0.87
CA PHE A 483 -19.20 13.64 0.38
C PHE A 483 -17.92 12.88 0.73
N MET A 484 -17.88 12.22 1.88
CA MET A 484 -16.79 11.31 2.24
C MET A 484 -16.76 10.09 1.32
N ARG A 485 -17.93 9.55 0.93
CA ARG A 485 -18.00 8.47 -0.06
C ARG A 485 -17.55 8.92 -1.45
N ASN A 486 -17.73 10.18 -1.83
CA ASN A 486 -17.24 10.70 -3.10
C ASN A 486 -15.70 10.82 -3.15
N GLN A 487 -15.03 10.86 -2.00
CA GLN A 487 -13.57 10.97 -1.91
C GLN A 487 -12.89 9.65 -2.31
N ILE A 488 -11.89 9.75 -3.19
CA ILE A 488 -11.05 8.62 -3.63
C ILE A 488 -9.64 8.65 -3.02
N ASP A 489 -9.17 9.84 -2.66
CA ASP A 489 -7.90 10.02 -1.94
C ASP A 489 -8.06 9.65 -0.47
N ARG A 490 -7.03 9.04 0.13
CA ARG A 490 -7.00 8.80 1.58
C ARG A 490 -6.28 9.96 2.27
N THR A 491 -6.98 10.72 3.09
CA THR A 491 -6.46 11.92 3.76
C THR A 491 -6.24 11.70 5.25
N TYR A 492 -5.21 10.93 5.60
CA TYR A 492 -4.92 10.51 6.99
C TYR A 492 -4.59 11.67 7.95
N ASN A 493 -4.19 12.82 7.42
CA ASN A 493 -3.91 14.04 8.19
C ASN A 493 -5.13 14.95 8.36
N ALA A 494 -6.29 14.60 7.78
CA ALA A 494 -7.51 15.38 7.92
C ALA A 494 -8.26 15.02 9.21
N LYS A 495 -8.83 16.03 9.87
CA LYS A 495 -9.79 15.84 10.96
C LYS A 495 -11.16 15.50 10.36
N MET A 496 -11.74 14.40 10.80
CA MET A 496 -13.01 13.84 10.29
C MET A 496 -14.02 13.47 11.38
N ASN A 497 -13.75 13.80 12.66
CA ASN A 497 -14.62 13.46 13.79
C ASN A 497 -15.91 14.28 13.84
N PHE A 498 -16.66 14.34 12.75
CA PHE A 498 -17.90 15.09 12.66
C PHE A 498 -19.02 14.38 13.42
N SER A 499 -19.87 15.17 14.07
CA SER A 499 -21.23 14.78 14.40
C SER A 499 -22.11 14.84 13.16
N LEU A 500 -23.28 14.20 13.23
CA LEU A 500 -24.28 14.24 12.16
C LEU A 500 -24.61 15.67 11.71
N LYS A 501 -24.77 16.61 12.64
CA LYS A 501 -25.06 18.03 12.33
C LYS A 501 -23.91 18.72 11.59
N GLU A 502 -22.67 18.32 11.85
CA GLU A 502 -21.49 18.93 11.21
C GLU A 502 -21.25 18.39 9.80
N LEU A 503 -21.63 17.13 9.51
CA LEU A 503 -21.55 16.56 8.15
C LEU A 503 -22.34 17.38 7.12
N PHE A 504 -23.48 17.96 7.50
CA PHE A 504 -24.29 18.81 6.62
C PHE A 504 -23.78 20.26 6.47
N LYS A 505 -22.62 20.61 7.06
CA LYS A 505 -22.05 21.97 7.00
C LYS A 505 -20.87 22.13 6.04
N HIS A 506 -20.52 21.10 5.28
CA HIS A 506 -19.47 21.13 4.24
C HIS A 506 -18.14 21.75 4.69
N GLN A 507 -17.52 21.13 5.71
CA GLN A 507 -16.26 21.62 6.30
C GLN A 507 -15.02 20.90 5.72
N LYS A 508 -13.83 21.47 5.94
CA LYS A 508 -12.56 20.82 5.57
C LYS A 508 -12.46 19.43 6.20
N GLY A 509 -12.14 18.42 5.40
CA GLY A 509 -12.07 17.01 5.82
C GLY A 509 -13.37 16.23 5.63
N ASN A 510 -14.45 16.88 5.23
CA ASN A 510 -15.75 16.27 4.98
C ASN A 510 -15.90 15.69 3.56
N GLY A 511 -14.81 15.20 2.97
CA GLY A 511 -14.84 14.67 1.60
C GLY A 511 -15.01 15.73 0.51
N VAL A 512 -15.50 15.30 -0.66
CA VAL A 512 -15.71 16.13 -1.86
C VAL A 512 -17.17 16.13 -2.28
N PRO A 513 -17.72 17.26 -2.77
CA PRO A 513 -19.15 17.35 -3.09
C PRO A 513 -19.56 16.46 -4.26
N GLU A 514 -18.70 16.33 -5.27
CA GLU A 514 -18.96 15.55 -6.46
C GLU A 514 -17.97 14.40 -6.57
N ALA A 515 -18.50 13.22 -6.93
CA ALA A 515 -17.68 12.07 -7.22
C ALA A 515 -16.93 12.28 -8.54
N PRO A 516 -15.63 11.90 -8.64
CA PRO A 516 -14.93 11.93 -9.90
C PRO A 516 -15.51 10.90 -10.88
N GLU A 517 -15.45 11.21 -12.18
CA GLU A 517 -15.88 10.29 -13.22
C GLU A 517 -14.97 9.05 -13.27
N ALA A 518 -15.48 7.90 -12.83
CA ALA A 518 -14.75 6.63 -12.76
C ALA A 518 -15.29 5.57 -13.74
N ASP A 519 -16.37 5.85 -14.46
CA ASP A 519 -16.98 4.91 -15.38
C ASP A 519 -16.27 4.90 -16.74
N ALA A 520 -15.51 3.83 -16.98
CA ALA A 520 -14.83 3.59 -18.25
C ALA A 520 -15.81 3.44 -19.44
N ARG A 521 -17.05 2.96 -19.23
CA ARG A 521 -18.02 2.74 -20.32
C ARG A 521 -18.35 4.04 -21.05
N LYS A 522 -18.32 5.18 -20.37
CA LYS A 522 -18.65 6.50 -20.95
C LYS A 522 -17.67 6.98 -22.02
N ILE A 523 -16.44 6.49 -22.03
CA ILE A 523 -15.45 6.84 -23.07
C ILE A 523 -15.35 5.79 -24.18
N LEU A 524 -15.89 4.59 -23.94
CA LEU A 524 -15.91 3.47 -24.87
C LEU A 524 -17.16 3.45 -25.75
N ARG A 525 -18.29 3.94 -25.24
CA ARG A 525 -19.55 4.10 -25.99
C ARG A 525 -19.52 5.28 -26.96
#